data_AF-A0A939ACA9-F1
#
_entry.id   AF-A0A939ACA9-F1
#
_cell.length_a   1.000
_cell.length_b   1.000
_cell.length_c   1.000
_cell.angle_alpha   90.00
_cell.angle_beta   90.00
_cell.angle_gamma   90.00
#
_symmetry.space_group_name_H-M   'P 1'
#
loop_
_entity.id
_entity.type
_entity.pdbx_description
1 polymer ?
#
loop_
_entity_poly.entity_id
_entity_poly.type
_entity_poly.pdbx_seq_one_letter_code
_entity_poly.pdbx_strand_id
1 'polypeptide(L)'
;MKRSLPAALPGGQTVRRQSDVPPSTRVSPLSPAAAGPRIVALAVFLLALTSAPLPPASARADEWLGKDKALHFAGSMSVGSAAFAASAWGMPDHEPWEWSAISGGSVLFAGLTKECIDLAMGKEFSGRDLAWDVAGGAVSLAVNLLVFALAAD
;
A
#
# COMPACT_ATOMS: atom_id res chain seq x y z
N MET A 1 -38.44 64.83 51.33
CA MET A 1 -37.80 64.72 50.00
C MET A 1 -36.29 64.87 50.18
N LYS A 2 -35.51 63.78 50.07
CA LYS A 2 -34.05 63.80 50.23
C LYS A 2 -33.39 64.08 48.89
N ARG A 3 -32.55 65.12 48.83
CA ARG A 3 -31.63 65.42 47.72
C ARG A 3 -30.29 64.74 47.99
N SER A 4 -29.77 64.05 46.99
CA SER A 4 -28.36 63.65 46.91
C SER A 4 -27.91 63.81 45.45
N LEU A 5 -26.84 64.57 45.22
CA LEU A 5 -26.10 64.72 43.96
C LEU A 5 -24.69 64.08 44.12
N PRO A 6 -23.91 63.89 43.03
CA PRO A 6 -23.19 62.66 42.73
C PRO A 6 -21.69 62.72 43.05
N ALA A 7 -21.02 61.56 43.02
CA ALA A 7 -19.56 61.47 42.98
C ALA A 7 -19.07 60.29 42.10
N ALA A 8 -18.36 60.67 41.04
CA ALA A 8 -17.17 60.06 40.42
C ALA A 8 -17.09 58.56 40.04
N LEU A 9 -16.91 58.33 38.72
CA LEU A 9 -16.19 57.22 38.06
C LEU A 9 -14.66 57.27 38.40
N PRO A 10 -13.74 56.36 37.97
CA PRO A 10 -13.84 55.25 37.00
C PRO A 10 -13.07 53.95 37.37
N GLY A 11 -13.16 52.92 36.51
CA GLY A 11 -12.02 52.01 36.28
C GLY A 11 -12.29 50.54 36.55
N GLY A 12 -12.02 49.69 35.55
CA GLY A 12 -11.82 48.25 35.75
C GLY A 12 -12.65 47.33 34.87
N GLN A 13 -12.74 47.58 33.55
CA GLN A 13 -13.02 46.48 32.63
C GLN A 13 -11.78 45.57 32.58
N THR A 14 -11.77 44.52 33.39
CA THR A 14 -10.83 43.42 33.22
C THR A 14 -11.25 42.58 32.02
N VAL A 15 -10.68 42.90 30.87
CA VAL A 15 -10.62 42.04 29.70
C VAL A 15 -9.94 40.73 30.12
N ARG A 16 -10.73 39.68 30.35
CA ARG A 16 -10.22 38.33 30.57
C ARG A 16 -9.73 37.78 29.23
N ARG A 17 -8.44 37.92 28.98
CA ARG A 17 -7.71 37.33 27.84
C ARG A 17 -7.78 35.81 27.98
N GLN A 18 -8.71 35.17 27.29
CA GLN A 18 -8.82 33.71 27.22
C GLN A 18 -7.78 33.18 26.22
N SER A 19 -6.53 33.15 26.65
CA SER A 19 -5.42 32.50 25.95
C SER A 19 -5.18 31.12 26.54
N ASP A 20 -6.19 30.24 26.46
CA ASP A 20 -6.08 28.82 26.79
C ASP A 20 -6.23 28.01 25.49
N VAL A 21 -5.21 28.12 24.63
CA VAL A 21 -5.00 27.15 23.54
C VAL A 21 -3.97 26.16 24.06
N PRO A 22 -4.29 24.85 24.15
CA PRO A 22 -3.32 23.85 24.61
C PRO A 22 -2.08 23.85 23.69
N PRO A 23 -0.88 23.56 24.21
CA PRO A 23 0.31 23.48 23.39
C PRO A 23 0.07 22.44 22.30
N SER A 24 0.14 22.89 21.05
CA SER A 24 0.16 22.02 19.89
C SER A 24 1.21 20.93 20.14
N THR A 25 0.73 19.69 20.25
CA THR A 25 1.57 18.49 20.23
C THR A 25 2.33 18.54 18.92
N ARG A 26 3.60 18.97 19.01
CA ARG A 26 4.53 18.98 17.90
C ARG A 26 4.73 17.52 17.51
N VAL A 27 4.00 17.08 16.48
CA VAL A 27 4.16 15.74 15.92
C VAL A 27 5.57 15.70 15.35
N SER A 28 6.47 14.98 16.02
CA SER A 28 7.80 14.73 15.47
C SER A 28 7.63 14.06 14.11
N PRO A 29 8.33 14.51 13.05
CA PRO A 29 8.30 13.79 11.78
C PRO A 29 8.78 12.36 12.05
N LEU A 30 7.93 11.38 11.71
CA LEU A 30 8.29 9.97 11.72
C LEU A 30 9.57 9.83 10.90
N SER A 31 10.64 9.39 11.55
CA SER A 31 11.92 9.20 10.88
C SER A 31 11.73 8.18 9.74
N PRO A 32 12.05 8.51 8.47
CA PRO A 32 11.82 7.65 7.31
C PRO A 32 12.65 6.34 7.32
N ALA A 33 13.50 6.15 8.33
CA ALA A 33 14.44 5.05 8.42
C ALA A 33 13.82 3.68 8.80
N ALA A 34 12.55 3.62 9.21
CA ALA A 34 11.96 2.39 9.77
C ALA A 34 11.26 1.46 8.76
N ALA A 35 11.05 1.88 7.51
CA ALA A 35 10.35 1.07 6.51
C ALA A 35 11.26 0.06 5.76
N GLY A 36 12.58 0.28 5.78
CA GLY A 36 13.56 -0.45 4.96
C GLY A 36 13.60 -1.98 5.11
N PRO A 37 13.69 -2.54 6.32
CA PRO A 37 13.93 -3.99 6.47
C PRO A 37 12.67 -4.84 6.25
N ARG A 38 11.47 -4.29 6.47
CA ARG A 38 10.20 -5.04 6.35
C ARG A 38 9.77 -5.23 4.90
N ILE A 39 9.97 -4.22 4.06
CA ILE A 39 9.67 -4.29 2.62
C ILE A 39 10.64 -5.26 1.94
N VAL A 40 11.94 -5.19 2.29
CA VAL A 40 12.94 -6.14 1.80
C VAL A 40 12.62 -7.57 2.27
N ALA A 41 12.22 -7.74 3.54
CA ALA A 41 11.83 -9.06 4.05
C ALA A 41 10.59 -9.62 3.34
N LEU A 42 9.58 -8.80 3.03
CA LEU A 42 8.39 -9.23 2.30
C LEU A 42 8.72 -9.59 0.85
N ALA A 43 9.53 -8.78 0.16
CA ALA A 43 10.00 -9.08 -1.19
C ALA A 43 10.84 -10.37 -1.24
N VAL A 44 11.73 -10.57 -0.27
CA VAL A 44 12.54 -11.79 -0.11
C VAL A 44 11.67 -12.99 0.24
N PHE A 45 10.64 -12.82 1.08
CA PHE A 45 9.70 -13.89 1.44
C PHE A 45 8.83 -14.31 0.25
N LEU A 46 8.30 -13.35 -0.51
CA LEU A 46 7.55 -13.62 -1.74
C LEU A 46 8.44 -14.28 -2.81
N LEU A 47 9.71 -13.87 -2.93
CA LEU A 47 10.69 -14.53 -3.80
C LEU A 47 11.08 -15.93 -3.31
N ALA A 48 11.15 -16.16 -2.00
CA ALA A 48 11.42 -17.48 -1.45
C ALA A 48 10.25 -18.45 -1.68
N LEU A 49 9.01 -17.95 -1.68
CA LEU A 49 7.81 -18.75 -1.97
C LEU A 49 7.76 -19.26 -3.42
N THR A 50 8.37 -18.56 -4.38
CA THR A 50 8.45 -19.05 -5.78
C THR A 50 9.48 -20.17 -5.97
N SER A 51 10.31 -20.45 -4.95
CA SER A 51 11.33 -21.50 -4.97
C SER A 51 10.85 -22.83 -4.38
N ALA A 52 9.59 -22.90 -3.89
CA ALA A 52 9.03 -24.12 -3.34
C ALA A 52 8.83 -25.17 -4.46
N PRO A 53 9.32 -26.42 -4.29
CA PRO A 53 9.18 -27.44 -5.32
C PRO A 53 7.72 -27.87 -5.45
N LEU A 54 7.11 -27.53 -6.59
CA LEU A 54 5.82 -28.07 -7.02
C LEU A 54 6.02 -29.49 -7.61
N PRO A 55 5.01 -30.38 -7.50
CA PRO A 55 5.10 -31.74 -8.04
C PRO A 55 5.39 -31.73 -9.55
N PRO A 56 6.13 -32.72 -10.07
CA PRO A 56 6.56 -32.72 -11.46
C PRO A 56 5.38 -33.00 -12.40
N ALA A 57 4.84 -31.95 -13.02
CA ALA A 57 4.06 -32.07 -14.25
C ALA A 57 5.04 -32.15 -15.43
N SER A 58 4.78 -33.06 -16.37
CA SER A 58 5.57 -33.24 -17.58
C SER A 58 5.44 -32.02 -18.50
N ALA A 59 6.15 -30.95 -18.18
CA ALA A 59 6.14 -29.72 -18.94
C ALA A 59 6.65 -30.00 -20.37
N ARG A 60 5.74 -29.97 -21.34
CA ARG A 60 6.09 -29.56 -22.70
C ARG A 60 6.88 -28.27 -22.55
N ALA A 61 8.18 -28.31 -22.85
CA ALA A 61 9.20 -27.31 -22.53
C ALA A 61 8.69 -25.88 -22.30
N ASP A 62 8.17 -25.61 -21.11
CA ASP A 62 7.69 -24.27 -20.76
C ASP A 62 8.89 -23.41 -20.37
N GLU A 63 9.30 -22.50 -21.23
CA GLU A 63 10.55 -21.77 -21.05
C GLU A 63 10.40 -20.70 -19.97
N TRP A 64 11.29 -20.72 -18.98
CA TRP A 64 11.34 -19.72 -17.91
C TRP A 64 11.52 -18.29 -18.40
N LEU A 65 12.10 -18.09 -19.59
CA LEU A 65 12.38 -16.78 -20.20
C LEU A 65 11.60 -16.57 -21.50
N GLY A 66 10.48 -17.27 -21.66
CA GLY A 66 9.62 -17.12 -22.83
C GLY A 66 8.91 -15.77 -22.88
N LYS A 67 8.48 -15.36 -24.07
CA LYS A 67 7.61 -14.19 -24.28
C LYS A 67 6.37 -14.21 -23.39
N ASP A 68 5.82 -15.40 -23.19
CA ASP A 68 4.67 -15.65 -22.32
C ASP A 68 4.91 -15.18 -20.88
N LYS A 69 6.11 -15.45 -20.33
CA LYS A 69 6.49 -15.03 -18.98
C LYS A 69 6.60 -13.53 -18.81
N ALA A 70 7.05 -12.84 -19.86
CA ALA A 70 7.04 -11.38 -19.88
C ALA A 70 5.61 -10.80 -19.84
N LEU A 71 4.62 -11.50 -20.41
CA LEU A 71 3.21 -11.11 -20.33
C LEU A 71 2.64 -11.33 -18.92
N HIS A 72 2.94 -12.46 -18.29
CA HIS A 72 2.58 -12.71 -16.88
C HIS A 72 3.14 -11.64 -15.96
N PHE A 73 4.45 -11.36 -16.08
CA PHE A 73 5.10 -10.29 -15.34
C PHE A 73 4.42 -8.93 -15.54
N ALA A 74 4.28 -8.49 -16.80
CA ALA A 74 3.75 -7.15 -17.11
C ALA A 74 2.25 -7.03 -16.76
N GLY A 75 1.48 -8.08 -17.00
CA GLY A 75 0.08 -8.18 -16.63
C GLY A 75 -0.11 -8.06 -15.12
N SER A 76 0.65 -8.83 -14.36
CA SER A 76 0.59 -8.81 -12.89
C SER A 76 1.10 -7.51 -12.30
N MET A 77 2.14 -6.91 -12.87
CA MET A 77 2.58 -5.56 -12.49
C MET A 77 1.47 -4.53 -12.72
N SER A 78 0.75 -4.63 -13.83
CA SER A 78 -0.36 -3.72 -14.17
C SER A 78 -1.55 -3.90 -13.23
N VAL A 79 -1.93 -5.15 -12.93
CA VAL A 79 -3.00 -5.47 -11.97
C VAL A 79 -2.66 -4.94 -10.59
N GLY A 80 -1.45 -5.19 -10.09
CA GLY A 80 -1.00 -4.67 -8.80
C GLY A 80 -1.03 -3.14 -8.75
N SER A 81 -0.55 -2.48 -9.80
CA SER A 81 -0.51 -1.01 -9.86
C SER A 81 -1.91 -0.40 -9.88
N ALA A 82 -2.82 -0.97 -10.67
CA ALA A 82 -4.21 -0.54 -10.71
C ALA A 82 -4.91 -0.76 -9.36
N ALA A 83 -4.72 -1.91 -8.73
CA ALA A 83 -5.32 -2.23 -7.44
C ALA A 83 -4.79 -1.33 -6.31
N PHE A 84 -3.49 -1.04 -6.30
CA PHE A 84 -2.89 -0.10 -5.34
C PHE A 84 -3.47 1.30 -5.53
N ALA A 85 -3.46 1.83 -6.76
CA ALA A 85 -3.96 3.16 -7.06
C ALA A 85 -5.45 3.32 -6.75
N ALA A 86 -6.26 2.32 -7.11
CA ALA A 86 -7.69 2.30 -6.78
C ALA A 86 -7.92 2.27 -5.26
N SER A 87 -7.11 1.52 -4.53
CA SER A 87 -7.19 1.44 -3.06
C SER A 87 -6.81 2.77 -2.41
N ALA A 88 -5.70 3.37 -2.82
CA ALA A 88 -5.27 4.67 -2.31
C ALA A 88 -6.30 5.78 -2.60
N TRP A 89 -6.93 5.74 -3.77
CA TRP A 89 -7.96 6.71 -4.14
C TRP A 89 -9.29 6.49 -3.39
N GLY A 90 -9.73 5.23 -3.23
CA GLY A 90 -10.99 4.89 -2.58
C GLY A 90 -10.93 4.88 -1.05
N MET A 91 -9.74 4.73 -0.48
CA MET A 91 -9.50 4.63 0.98
C MET A 91 -8.33 5.55 1.39
N PRO A 92 -8.43 6.88 1.19
CA PRO A 92 -7.31 7.80 1.40
C PRO A 92 -6.89 7.93 2.87
N ASP A 93 -7.79 7.64 3.81
CA ASP A 93 -7.51 7.71 5.26
C ASP A 93 -6.83 6.43 5.80
N HIS A 94 -6.60 5.42 4.95
CA HIS A 94 -5.98 4.16 5.33
C HIS A 94 -4.47 4.21 5.18
N GLU A 95 -3.80 3.26 5.82
CA GLU A 95 -2.34 3.20 5.80
C GLU A 95 -1.83 2.53 4.51
N PRO A 96 -0.63 2.90 4.00
CA PRO A 96 -0.10 2.34 2.74
C PRO A 96 0.05 0.81 2.72
N TRP A 97 0.19 0.18 3.89
CA TRP A 97 0.27 -1.28 3.99
C TRP A 97 -1.06 -1.96 3.64
N GLU A 98 -2.20 -1.30 3.87
CA GLU A 98 -3.53 -1.83 3.57
C GLU A 98 -3.76 -1.85 2.06
N TRP A 99 -3.41 -0.77 1.36
CA TRP A 99 -3.45 -0.71 -0.10
C TRP A 99 -2.49 -1.74 -0.73
N SER A 100 -1.31 -1.92 -0.13
CA SER A 100 -0.34 -2.94 -0.55
C SER A 100 -0.90 -4.35 -0.41
N ALA A 101 -1.62 -4.63 0.68
CA ALA A 101 -2.24 -5.94 0.90
C ALA A 101 -3.31 -6.23 -0.17
N ILE A 102 -4.15 -5.26 -0.52
CA ILE A 102 -5.16 -5.39 -1.58
C ILE A 102 -4.51 -5.58 -2.94
N SER A 103 -3.45 -4.82 -3.24
CA SER A 103 -2.65 -4.96 -4.46
C SER A 103 -2.07 -6.36 -4.59
N GLY A 104 -1.34 -6.84 -3.57
CA GLY A 104 -0.73 -8.17 -3.57
C GLY A 104 -1.77 -9.28 -3.66
N GLY A 105 -2.86 -9.17 -2.89
CA GLY A 105 -3.98 -10.10 -2.93
C GLY A 105 -4.63 -10.19 -4.31
N SER A 106 -4.78 -9.04 -4.99
CA SER A 106 -5.37 -8.97 -6.33
C SER A 106 -4.51 -9.66 -7.38
N VAL A 107 -3.18 -9.49 -7.32
CA VAL A 107 -2.23 -10.17 -8.22
C VAL A 107 -2.29 -11.68 -8.02
N LEU A 108 -2.21 -12.15 -6.77
CA LEU A 108 -2.26 -13.58 -6.46
C LEU A 108 -3.59 -14.20 -6.88
N PHE A 109 -4.70 -13.50 -6.61
CA PHE A 109 -6.03 -13.96 -7.00
C PHE A 109 -6.16 -14.06 -8.53
N ALA A 110 -5.66 -13.08 -9.28
CA ALA A 110 -5.68 -13.11 -10.74
C ALA A 110 -4.86 -14.28 -11.31
N GLY A 111 -3.62 -14.45 -10.86
CA GLY A 111 -2.74 -15.55 -11.31
C GLY A 111 -3.31 -16.93 -10.98
N LEU A 112 -3.74 -17.15 -9.73
CA LEU A 112 -4.39 -18.40 -9.33
C LEU A 112 -5.68 -18.68 -10.11
N THR A 113 -6.51 -17.66 -10.33
CA THR A 113 -7.75 -17.80 -11.10
C THR A 113 -7.46 -18.21 -12.54
N LYS A 114 -6.44 -17.60 -13.16
CA LYS A 114 -6.01 -17.96 -14.50
C LYS A 114 -5.55 -19.43 -14.56
N GLU A 115 -4.71 -19.88 -13.64
CA GLU A 115 -4.26 -21.27 -13.64
C GLU A 115 -5.41 -22.27 -13.38
N CYS A 116 -6.38 -21.92 -12.52
CA CYS A 116 -7.60 -22.71 -12.34
C CYS A 116 -8.47 -22.77 -13.61
N ILE A 117 -8.57 -21.67 -14.36
CA ILE A 117 -9.29 -21.64 -15.65
C ILE A 117 -8.57 -22.53 -16.67
N ASP A 118 -7.25 -22.48 -16.72
CA ASP A 118 -6.47 -23.32 -17.64
C ASP A 118 -6.67 -24.81 -17.35
N LEU A 119 -6.67 -25.22 -16.07
CA LEU A 119 -7.03 -26.57 -15.66
C LEU A 119 -8.46 -26.94 -16.12
N ALA A 120 -9.43 -26.05 -15.93
CA ALA A 120 -10.81 -26.27 -16.35
C ALA A 120 -10.95 -26.38 -17.89
N MET A 121 -10.03 -25.77 -18.64
CA MET A 121 -9.94 -25.85 -20.11
C MET A 121 -9.09 -27.02 -20.61
N GLY A 122 -8.62 -27.90 -19.71
CA GLY A 122 -7.81 -29.08 -20.05
C GLY A 122 -6.33 -28.78 -20.36
N LYS A 123 -5.85 -27.59 -19.97
CA LYS A 123 -4.41 -27.26 -19.97
C LYS A 123 -3.80 -27.64 -18.61
N GLU A 124 -2.48 -27.63 -18.53
CA GLU A 124 -1.75 -27.91 -17.30
C GLU A 124 -1.60 -26.65 -16.43
N PHE A 125 -1.53 -26.84 -15.11
CA PHE A 125 -1.18 -25.79 -14.17
C PHE A 125 0.31 -25.45 -14.31
N SER A 126 0.62 -24.17 -14.50
CA SER A 126 1.98 -23.66 -14.66
C SER A 126 2.43 -22.90 -13.42
N GLY A 127 3.25 -23.57 -12.59
CA GLY A 127 3.94 -22.90 -11.48
C GLY A 127 4.90 -21.81 -11.93
N ARG A 128 5.37 -21.86 -13.18
CA ARG A 128 6.27 -20.85 -13.77
C ARG A 128 5.52 -19.55 -14.05
N ASP A 129 4.30 -19.65 -14.56
CA ASP A 129 3.45 -18.48 -14.78
C ASP A 129 3.09 -17.79 -13.47
N LEU A 130 2.69 -18.58 -12.47
CA LEU A 130 2.42 -18.05 -11.14
C LEU A 130 3.66 -17.38 -10.51
N ALA A 131 4.86 -17.92 -10.73
CA ALA A 131 6.10 -17.29 -10.26
C ALA A 131 6.37 -15.94 -10.93
N TRP A 132 6.10 -15.82 -12.24
CA TRP A 132 6.22 -14.55 -12.95
C TRP A 132 5.13 -13.54 -12.59
N ASP A 133 3.93 -14.01 -12.23
CA ASP A 133 2.89 -13.17 -11.66
C ASP A 133 3.32 -12.58 -10.30
N VAL A 134 3.89 -13.42 -9.42
CA VAL A 134 4.45 -12.96 -8.14
C VAL A 134 5.58 -11.94 -8.35
N ALA A 135 6.49 -12.19 -9.31
CA ALA A 135 7.56 -11.26 -9.62
C ALA A 135 7.03 -9.89 -10.11
N GLY A 136 6.05 -9.91 -11.01
CA GLY A 136 5.38 -8.69 -11.48
C GLY A 136 4.68 -7.92 -10.36
N GLY A 137 3.96 -8.65 -9.49
CA GLY A 137 3.30 -8.07 -8.31
C GLY A 137 4.30 -7.45 -7.32
N ALA A 138 5.43 -8.10 -7.07
CA ALA A 138 6.48 -7.59 -6.20
C ALA A 138 7.09 -6.28 -6.75
N VAL A 139 7.37 -6.24 -8.06
CA VAL A 139 7.88 -5.02 -8.72
C VAL A 139 6.84 -3.89 -8.65
N SER A 140 5.57 -4.20 -8.91
CA SER A 140 4.48 -3.24 -8.74
C SER A 140 4.46 -2.64 -7.33
N LEU A 141 4.49 -3.49 -6.29
CA LEU A 141 4.51 -3.00 -4.90
C LEU A 141 5.71 -2.08 -4.63
N ALA A 142 6.91 -2.47 -5.09
CA ALA A 142 8.11 -1.66 -4.92
C ALA A 142 7.97 -0.28 -5.61
N VAL A 143 7.47 -0.26 -6.85
CA VAL A 143 7.27 0.97 -7.61
C VAL A 143 6.21 1.86 -6.95
N ASN A 144 5.07 1.30 -6.54
CA ASN A 144 3.99 2.09 -5.96
C ASN A 144 4.38 2.69 -4.60
N LEU A 145 5.06 1.92 -3.76
CA LEU A 145 5.56 2.42 -2.47
C LEU A 145 6.63 3.50 -2.67
N LEU A 146 7.50 3.36 -3.68
CA LEU A 146 8.46 4.40 -4.04
C LEU A 146 7.74 5.68 -4.48
N VAL A 147 6.77 5.57 -5.40
CA VAL A 147 5.99 6.72 -5.87
C VAL A 147 5.26 7.40 -4.72
N PHE A 148 4.64 6.61 -3.83
CA PHE A 148 3.95 7.14 -2.67
C PHE A 148 4.91 7.88 -1.72
N ALA A 149 6.08 7.31 -1.43
CA ALA A 149 7.10 7.95 -0.60
C ALA A 149 7.58 9.28 -1.21
N LEU A 150 7.82 9.32 -2.52
CA LEU A 150 8.23 10.54 -3.22
C LEU A 150 7.14 11.62 -3.27
N ALA A 151 5.87 11.24 -3.14
CA ALA A 151 4.74 12.18 -3.14
C ALA A 151 4.38 12.69 -1.73
N ALA A 152 4.95 12.09 -0.69
CA ALA A 152 4.70 12.46 0.71
C ALA A 152 5.67 13.51 1.26
N ASP A 153 6.71 13.87 0.50
CA ASP A 153 7.65 14.96 0.75
C ASP A 153 7.15 16.30 0.17
#